data_AF-A0A8S9W2Y6-F1
#
_entry.id   AF-A0A8S9W2Y6-F1
#
_cell.length_a   1.000
_cell.length_b   1.000
_cell.length_c   1.000
_cell.angle_alpha   90.00
_cell.angle_beta   90.00
_cell.angle_gamma   90.00
#
_symmetry.space_group_name_H-M   'P 1'
#
loop_
_entity.id
_entity.type
_entity.pdbx_description
1 polymer ?
#
loop_
_entity_poly.entity_id
_entity_poly.type
_entity_poly.pdbx_seq_one_letter_code
_entity_poly.pdbx_strand_id
1 'polypeptide(L)'
;MPSKVFLVHLIHRKARSATRSYITNCLTATPSIRSNPTVECVNKLQTRITKAVYQRQWHLVKRLQYLLTNSFYAKLLAIRKITQNKGHRTAGVDGEKWITPKAKMKAVLKLSSKKYKAKPLRRVYIEKYGKKEKRPLSIPTMRDRAMQALHAFALNPVAEATADKVSFGFRKNRRTHDACSQAFTCLSTRYSAHWVLEGDIKGCFDNINHEWLLDNIPMPRQEVISQIAQRLLPPFGVILM
;
A
#
# COMPACT_ATOMS: atom_id res chain seq x y z
N MET A 1 3.98 -18.58 -50.85
CA MET A 1 4.17 -18.48 -49.38
C MET A 1 4.79 -17.12 -49.02
N PRO A 2 4.01 -16.02 -48.99
CA PRO A 2 4.23 -14.99 -47.96
C PRO A 2 2.91 -14.26 -47.60
N SER A 3 2.05 -14.83 -46.77
CA SER A 3 0.81 -14.15 -46.33
C SER A 3 0.56 -14.21 -44.82
N LYS A 4 1.32 -15.02 -44.07
CA LYS A 4 1.15 -15.18 -42.62
C LYS A 4 2.00 -14.24 -41.75
N VAL A 5 3.05 -13.63 -42.30
CA VAL A 5 3.98 -12.77 -41.53
C VAL A 5 3.42 -11.34 -41.34
N PHE A 6 2.65 -10.82 -42.28
CA PHE A 6 2.08 -9.47 -42.20
C PHE A 6 0.97 -9.33 -41.15
N LEU A 7 0.21 -10.40 -40.88
CA LEU A 7 -0.91 -10.37 -39.94
C LEU A 7 -0.44 -10.25 -38.48
N VAL A 8 0.67 -10.91 -38.11
CA VAL A 8 1.22 -10.88 -36.74
C VAL A 8 1.81 -9.51 -36.40
N HIS A 9 2.43 -8.84 -37.38
CA HIS A 9 2.99 -7.50 -37.19
C HIS A 9 1.91 -6.42 -37.05
N LEU A 10 0.76 -6.59 -37.72
CA LEU A 10 -0.37 -5.66 -37.64
C LEU A 10 -1.11 -5.76 -36.29
N ILE A 11 -1.24 -6.97 -35.75
CA ILE A 11 -1.88 -7.22 -34.44
C ILE A 11 -1.04 -6.61 -33.29
N HIS A 12 0.29 -6.70 -33.36
CA HIS A 12 1.17 -6.09 -32.35
C HIS A 12 1.21 -4.55 -32.39
N ARG A 13 1.06 -3.93 -33.57
CA ARG A 13 0.98 -2.45 -33.70
C ARG A 13 -0.36 -1.89 -33.21
N LYS A 14 -1.49 -2.57 -33.47
CA LYS A 14 -2.82 -2.13 -33.03
C LYS A 14 -3.00 -2.25 -31.50
N ALA A 15 -2.46 -3.32 -30.90
CA ALA A 15 -2.44 -3.49 -29.43
C ALA A 15 -1.63 -2.41 -28.70
N ARG A 16 -0.50 -1.95 -29.28
CA ARG A 16 0.32 -0.86 -28.71
C ARG A 16 -0.30 0.53 -28.86
N SER A 17 -1.09 0.77 -29.90
CA SER A 17 -1.80 2.05 -30.10
C SER A 17 -3.03 2.18 -29.19
N ALA A 18 -3.85 1.13 -29.08
CA ALA A 18 -5.03 1.11 -28.21
C ALA A 18 -4.67 1.17 -26.72
N THR A 19 -3.60 0.48 -26.29
CA THR A 19 -3.09 0.59 -24.92
C THR A 19 -2.58 1.99 -24.61
N ARG A 20 -1.92 2.68 -25.56
CA ARG A 20 -1.38 4.02 -25.35
C ARG A 20 -2.47 5.08 -25.14
N SER A 21 -3.59 5.00 -25.86
CA SER A 21 -4.74 5.92 -25.72
C SER A 21 -5.53 5.70 -24.42
N TYR A 22 -5.78 4.43 -24.05
CA TYR A 22 -6.47 4.07 -22.79
C TYR A 22 -5.65 4.41 -21.53
N ILE A 23 -4.33 4.28 -21.62
CA ILE A 23 -3.40 4.56 -20.51
C ILE A 23 -3.35 6.06 -20.18
N THR A 24 -3.41 6.94 -21.19
CA THR A 24 -3.43 8.40 -20.98
C THR A 24 -4.69 8.85 -20.24
N ASN A 25 -5.87 8.33 -20.59
CA ASN A 25 -7.13 8.70 -19.95
C ASN A 25 -7.23 8.22 -18.49
N CYS A 26 -6.63 7.10 -18.12
CA CYS A 26 -6.65 6.59 -16.74
C CYS A 26 -5.80 7.44 -15.76
N LEU A 27 -4.84 8.22 -16.27
CA LEU A 27 -3.91 9.04 -15.48
C LEU A 27 -4.36 10.50 -15.32
N THR A 28 -5.35 10.95 -16.11
CA THR A 28 -5.85 12.34 -16.13
C THR A 28 -7.34 12.49 -15.77
N ALA A 29 -8.13 11.41 -15.71
CA ALA A 29 -9.57 11.51 -15.48
C ALA A 29 -9.97 11.84 -14.02
N THR A 30 -10.80 12.87 -13.90
CA THR A 30 -11.64 13.23 -12.74
C THR A 30 -12.62 12.09 -12.38
N PRO A 31 -13.14 12.03 -11.14
CA PRO A 31 -13.95 10.91 -10.69
C PRO A 31 -15.40 11.06 -11.20
N SER A 32 -15.66 10.60 -12.42
CA SER A 32 -17.04 10.29 -12.84
C SER A 32 -17.35 8.81 -12.56
N ILE A 33 -18.62 8.52 -12.32
CA ILE A 33 -19.24 7.30 -11.74
C ILE A 33 -19.08 6.04 -12.63
N ARG A 34 -18.08 5.98 -13.52
CA ARG A 34 -17.76 4.80 -14.33
C ARG A 34 -16.68 3.98 -13.60
N SER A 35 -16.96 2.71 -13.31
CA SER A 35 -16.03 1.80 -12.64
C SER A 35 -14.66 1.86 -13.33
N ASN A 36 -13.64 2.26 -12.59
CA ASN A 36 -12.28 2.26 -13.14
C ASN A 36 -11.85 0.80 -13.33
N PRO A 37 -11.60 0.33 -14.57
CA PRO A 37 -11.30 -1.07 -14.85
C PRO A 37 -10.06 -1.56 -14.09
N THR A 38 -9.14 -0.63 -13.80
CA THR A 38 -7.95 -0.90 -12.97
C THR A 38 -8.33 -1.31 -11.55
N VAL A 39 -9.26 -0.56 -10.94
CA VAL A 39 -9.72 -0.82 -9.56
C VAL A 39 -10.50 -2.12 -9.51
N GLU A 40 -11.35 -2.38 -10.51
CA GLU A 40 -12.14 -3.60 -10.59
C GLU A 40 -11.26 -4.86 -10.69
N CYS A 41 -10.21 -4.83 -11.52
CA CYS A 41 -9.26 -5.94 -11.65
C CYS A 41 -8.55 -6.24 -10.32
N VAL A 42 -8.10 -5.20 -9.61
CA VAL A 42 -7.46 -5.35 -8.29
C VAL A 42 -8.45 -5.86 -7.26
N ASN A 43 -9.68 -5.33 -7.23
CA ASN A 43 -10.72 -5.78 -6.31
C ASN A 43 -11.08 -7.25 -6.52
N LYS A 44 -11.19 -7.72 -7.77
CA LYS A 44 -11.42 -9.15 -8.07
C LYS A 44 -10.34 -10.05 -7.48
N LEU A 45 -9.07 -9.66 -7.58
CA LEU A 45 -7.97 -10.40 -6.94
C LEU A 45 -8.03 -10.31 -5.41
N GLN A 46 -8.34 -9.15 -4.85
CA GLN A 46 -8.49 -8.98 -3.39
C GLN A 46 -9.62 -9.84 -2.83
N THR A 47 -10.78 -9.88 -3.49
CA THR A 47 -11.89 -10.75 -3.10
C THR A 47 -11.49 -12.23 -3.13
N ARG A 48 -10.72 -12.66 -4.14
CA ARG A 48 -10.20 -14.03 -4.19
C ARG A 48 -9.24 -14.32 -3.03
N ILE A 49 -8.39 -13.37 -2.66
CA ILE A 49 -7.50 -13.49 -1.48
C ILE A 49 -8.36 -13.63 -0.22
N THR A 50 -9.33 -12.75 0.00
CA THR A 50 -10.22 -12.81 1.16
C THR A 50 -10.96 -14.15 1.26
N LYS A 51 -11.51 -14.65 0.15
CA LYS A 51 -12.15 -15.98 0.10
C LYS A 51 -11.18 -17.11 0.50
N ALA A 52 -9.95 -17.06 -0.01
CA ALA A 52 -8.92 -18.04 0.31
C ALA A 52 -8.50 -18.01 1.79
N VAL A 53 -8.47 -16.81 2.40
CA VAL A 53 -8.20 -16.63 3.83
C VAL A 53 -9.31 -17.27 4.68
N TYR A 54 -10.58 -17.01 4.35
CA TYR A 54 -11.70 -17.66 5.04
C TYR A 54 -11.67 -19.19 4.93
N GLN A 55 -11.21 -19.72 3.80
CA GLN A 55 -11.02 -21.16 3.58
C GLN A 55 -9.70 -21.71 4.14
N ARG A 56 -8.89 -20.88 4.82
CA ARG A 56 -7.56 -21.24 5.39
C ARG A 56 -6.55 -21.79 4.37
N GLN A 57 -6.69 -21.46 3.09
CA GLN A 57 -5.82 -21.94 2.01
C GLN A 57 -4.57 -21.05 1.85
N TRP A 58 -3.66 -21.08 2.83
CA TRP A 58 -2.50 -20.17 2.88
C TRP A 58 -1.56 -20.26 1.68
N HIS A 59 -1.39 -21.44 1.07
CA HIS A 59 -0.61 -21.57 -0.17
C HIS A 59 -1.25 -20.81 -1.34
N LEU A 60 -2.59 -20.81 -1.42
CA LEU A 60 -3.32 -20.07 -2.44
C LEU A 60 -3.26 -18.56 -2.17
N VAL A 61 -3.37 -18.14 -0.90
CA VAL A 61 -3.17 -16.73 -0.49
C VAL A 61 -1.81 -16.21 -0.97
N LYS A 62 -0.72 -16.93 -0.68
CA LYS A 62 0.64 -16.56 -1.12
C LYS A 62 0.75 -16.42 -2.64
N ARG A 63 0.19 -17.38 -3.40
CA ARG A 63 0.16 -17.32 -4.88
C ARG A 63 -0.63 -16.13 -5.40
N LEU A 64 -1.79 -15.84 -4.83
CA LEU A 64 -2.62 -14.70 -5.24
C LEU A 64 -1.99 -13.35 -4.88
N GLN A 65 -1.34 -13.24 -3.71
CA GLN A 65 -0.60 -12.05 -3.34
C GLN A 65 0.56 -11.79 -4.32
N TYR A 66 1.32 -12.83 -4.66
CA TYR A 66 2.37 -12.74 -5.68
C TYR A 66 1.82 -12.32 -7.05
N LEU A 67 0.68 -12.88 -7.47
CA LEU A 67 0.00 -12.47 -8.70
C LEU A 67 -0.43 -11.00 -8.67
N LEU A 68 -0.96 -10.55 -7.53
CA LEU A 68 -1.41 -9.17 -7.34
C LEU A 68 -0.22 -8.19 -7.39
N THR A 69 0.86 -8.45 -6.67
CA THR A 69 2.04 -7.57 -6.65
C THR A 69 2.74 -7.50 -8.00
N ASN A 70 2.67 -8.55 -8.82
CA ASN A 70 3.23 -8.54 -10.17
C ASN A 70 2.29 -8.03 -11.27
N SER A 71 1.01 -7.81 -10.96
CA SER A 71 0.01 -7.35 -11.93
C SER A 71 0.24 -5.90 -12.37
N PHE A 72 0.09 -5.65 -13.68
CA PHE A 72 0.19 -4.30 -14.26
C PHE A 72 -0.84 -3.34 -13.66
N TYR A 73 -2.09 -3.79 -13.49
CA TYR A 73 -3.17 -2.95 -12.95
C TYR A 73 -2.91 -2.56 -11.49
N ALA A 74 -2.36 -3.48 -10.68
CA ALA A 74 -2.02 -3.17 -9.29
C ALA A 74 -0.91 -2.12 -9.19
N LYS A 75 0.13 -2.22 -10.03
CA LYS A 75 1.22 -1.22 -10.11
C LYS A 75 0.71 0.14 -10.57
N LEU A 76 -0.16 0.16 -11.57
CA LEU A 76 -0.80 1.38 -12.05
C LEU A 76 -1.63 2.04 -10.94
N LEU A 77 -2.44 1.25 -10.22
CA LEU A 77 -3.27 1.75 -9.13
C LEU A 77 -2.43 2.27 -7.97
N ALA A 78 -1.31 1.61 -7.65
CA ALA A 78 -0.39 2.04 -6.58
C ALA A 78 0.19 3.42 -6.90
N ILE A 79 0.67 3.62 -8.13
CA ILE A 79 1.23 4.90 -8.57
C ILE A 79 0.16 5.99 -8.64
N ARG A 80 -1.05 5.65 -9.12
CA ARG A 80 -2.18 6.57 -9.09
C ARG A 80 -2.48 7.03 -7.66
N LYS A 81 -2.56 6.11 -6.70
CA LYS A 81 -2.82 6.43 -5.28
C LYS A 81 -1.78 7.41 -4.73
N ILE A 82 -0.50 7.19 -5.00
CA ILE A 82 0.59 8.04 -4.47
C ILE A 82 0.64 9.40 -5.13
N THR A 83 0.38 9.45 -6.43
CA THR A 83 0.40 10.70 -7.20
C THR A 83 -0.83 11.57 -6.94
N GLN A 84 -1.90 11.01 -6.36
CA GLN A 84 -3.10 11.74 -5.94
C GLN A 84 -3.08 12.14 -4.45
N ASN A 85 -2.13 11.62 -3.66
CA ASN A 85 -2.01 11.97 -2.24
C ASN A 85 -1.51 13.42 -2.04
N LYS A 86 -1.84 14.03 -0.90
CA LYS A 86 -1.41 15.40 -0.53
C LYS A 86 0.12 15.58 -0.61
N GLY A 87 0.89 14.55 -0.22
CA GLY A 87 2.36 14.57 -0.24
C GLY A 87 3.03 14.18 -1.57
N HIS A 88 2.31 14.17 -2.70
CA HIS A 88 2.86 13.71 -3.99
C HIS A 88 3.99 14.60 -4.55
N ARG A 89 4.08 15.86 -4.13
CA ARG A 89 5.14 16.81 -4.55
C ARG A 89 6.39 16.73 -3.67
N THR A 90 6.33 16.00 -2.56
CA THR A 90 7.40 15.90 -1.58
C THR A 90 8.33 14.76 -1.96
N ALA A 91 9.54 15.07 -2.38
CA ALA A 91 10.55 14.07 -2.74
C ALA A 91 11.17 13.41 -1.50
N GLY A 92 11.66 12.18 -1.68
CA GLY A 92 12.52 11.51 -0.71
C GLY A 92 13.98 11.94 -0.86
N VAL A 93 14.91 11.11 -0.39
CA VAL A 93 16.37 11.37 -0.46
C VAL A 93 16.90 11.46 -1.89
N ASP A 94 16.19 10.90 -2.87
CA ASP A 94 16.60 10.86 -4.27
C ASP A 94 16.10 12.04 -5.11
N GLY A 95 15.34 12.97 -4.53
CA GLY A 95 14.83 14.14 -5.23
C GLY A 95 13.77 13.85 -6.31
N GLU A 96 13.44 12.58 -6.57
CA GLU A 96 12.57 12.17 -7.68
C GLU A 96 11.08 12.51 -7.40
N LYS A 97 10.40 13.05 -8.42
CA LYS A 97 8.95 13.33 -8.40
C LYS A 97 8.30 12.80 -9.66
N TRP A 98 7.07 12.26 -9.54
CA TRP A 98 6.30 11.73 -10.68
C TRP A 98 5.16 12.68 -11.07
N ILE A 99 5.53 13.81 -11.67
CA ILE A 99 4.58 14.86 -12.04
C ILE A 99 3.92 14.55 -13.39
N THR A 100 4.74 14.25 -14.41
CA THR A 100 4.24 14.06 -15.78
C THR A 100 3.67 12.66 -16.01
N PRO A 101 2.67 12.49 -16.91
CA PRO A 101 2.14 11.17 -17.26
C PRO A 101 3.22 10.20 -17.77
N LYS A 102 4.21 10.70 -18.52
CA LYS A 102 5.36 9.91 -19.00
C LYS A 102 6.22 9.39 -17.84
N ALA A 103 6.51 10.23 -16.84
CA ALA A 103 7.24 9.81 -15.64
C ALA A 103 6.44 8.76 -14.84
N LYS A 104 5.14 8.97 -14.66
CA LYS A 104 4.24 8.01 -13.99
C LYS A 104 4.25 6.65 -14.69
N MET A 105 4.12 6.62 -16.03
CA MET A 105 4.12 5.37 -16.79
C MET A 105 5.48 4.67 -16.75
N LYS A 106 6.58 5.43 -16.86
CA LYS A 106 7.95 4.88 -16.70
C LYS A 106 8.11 4.25 -15.31
N ALA A 107 7.54 4.86 -14.28
CA ALA A 107 7.53 4.29 -12.93
C ALA A 107 6.73 2.98 -12.86
N VAL A 108 5.55 2.90 -13.50
CA VAL A 108 4.72 1.67 -13.53
C VAL A 108 5.51 0.48 -14.10
N LEU A 109 6.19 0.71 -15.22
CA LEU A 109 6.96 -0.34 -15.90
C LEU A 109 8.23 -0.73 -15.11
N LYS A 110 8.82 0.21 -14.37
CA LYS A 110 10.00 -0.03 -13.52
C LYS A 110 9.67 -0.61 -12.13
N LEU A 111 8.42 -0.54 -11.69
CA LEU A 111 8.00 -1.00 -10.38
C LEU A 111 8.02 -2.53 -10.33
N SER A 112 8.89 -3.08 -9.50
CA SER A 112 9.09 -4.53 -9.37
C SER A 112 9.64 -4.84 -7.98
N SER A 113 9.14 -5.92 -7.37
CA SER A 113 9.68 -6.47 -6.12
C SER A 113 11.00 -7.23 -6.34
N LYS A 114 11.29 -7.66 -7.57
CA LYS A 114 12.55 -8.34 -7.89
C LYS A 114 13.73 -7.39 -7.65
N LYS A 115 14.69 -7.84 -6.82
CA LYS A 115 15.90 -7.08 -6.43
C LYS A 115 15.59 -5.71 -5.82
N TYR A 116 14.42 -5.55 -5.20
CA TYR A 116 14.07 -4.31 -4.52
C TYR A 116 14.93 -4.13 -3.27
N LYS A 117 15.61 -2.99 -3.19
CA LYS A 117 16.29 -2.50 -1.99
C LYS A 117 15.71 -1.14 -1.67
N ALA A 118 15.25 -0.97 -0.45
CA ALA A 118 14.71 0.28 0.00
C ALA A 118 15.82 1.32 0.22
N LYS A 119 15.50 2.59 -0.04
CA LYS A 119 16.39 3.72 0.22
C LYS A 119 16.17 4.24 1.65
N PRO A 120 17.18 4.92 2.24
CA PRO A 120 17.01 5.58 3.54
C PRO A 120 15.92 6.65 3.48
N LEU A 121 15.23 6.85 4.60
CA LEU A 121 14.14 7.83 4.72
C LEU A 121 14.70 9.24 4.90
N ARG A 122 14.08 10.24 4.23
CA ARG A 122 14.42 11.65 4.43
C ARG A 122 13.73 12.18 5.69
N ARG A 123 14.48 12.62 6.69
CA ARG A 123 13.91 13.22 7.91
C ARG A 123 13.59 14.70 7.69
N VAL A 124 12.40 15.13 8.11
CA VAL A 124 11.96 16.52 8.11
C VAL A 124 11.28 16.80 9.45
N TYR A 125 11.64 17.91 10.09
CA TYR A 125 11.03 18.31 11.35
C TYR A 125 9.84 19.23 11.10
N ILE A 126 8.70 18.89 11.68
CA ILE A 126 7.47 19.68 11.60
C ILE A 126 7.06 20.03 13.02
N GLU A 127 6.66 21.27 13.27
CA GLU A 127 6.18 21.69 14.57
C GLU A 127 4.87 20.99 14.93
N LYS A 128 4.72 20.64 16.21
CA LYS A 128 3.44 20.19 16.73
C LYS A 128 2.46 21.37 16.68
N TYR A 129 1.21 21.09 16.33
CA TYR A 129 0.18 22.11 16.31
C TYR A 129 0.09 22.77 17.69
N GLY A 130 0.33 24.09 17.76
CA GLY A 130 0.28 24.87 19.00
C GLY A 130 1.43 24.64 20.00
N LYS A 131 2.52 23.94 19.63
CA LYS A 131 3.69 23.73 20.52
C LYS A 131 5.01 23.95 19.77
N LYS A 132 6.04 24.46 20.46
CA LYS A 132 7.40 24.64 19.90
C LYS A 132 8.14 23.32 19.62
N GLU A 133 7.69 22.22 20.22
CA GLU A 133 8.27 20.90 20.00
C GLU A 133 8.08 20.43 18.55
N LYS A 134 9.16 19.92 17.96
CA LYS A 134 9.15 19.40 16.60
C LYS A 134 8.97 17.88 16.61
N ARG A 135 8.09 17.37 15.75
CA ARG A 135 7.98 15.93 15.44
C ARG A 135 8.84 15.58 14.21
N PRO A 136 9.65 14.52 14.26
CA PRO A 136 10.35 14.03 13.10
C PRO A 136 9.39 13.30 12.15
N LEU A 137 9.30 13.75 10.90
CA LEU A 137 8.60 13.07 9.82
C LEU A 137 9.61 12.36 8.92
N SER A 138 9.44 11.05 8.75
CA SER A 138 10.22 10.26 7.81
C SER A 138 9.53 10.19 6.45
N ILE A 139 10.21 10.67 5.41
CA ILE A 139 9.67 10.78 4.06
C ILE A 139 10.37 9.74 3.15
N PRO A 140 9.67 8.66 2.76
CA PRO A 140 10.20 7.69 1.80
C PRO A 140 10.25 8.25 0.38
N THR A 141 11.05 7.60 -0.49
CA THR A 141 11.10 7.91 -1.93
C THR A 141 9.80 7.55 -2.64
N MET A 142 9.58 8.09 -3.83
CA MET A 142 8.36 7.80 -4.60
C MET A 142 8.25 6.30 -4.96
N ARG A 143 9.38 5.67 -5.29
CA ARG A 143 9.46 4.22 -5.53
C ARG A 143 9.09 3.42 -4.28
N ASP A 144 9.63 3.80 -3.13
CA ASP A 144 9.37 3.11 -1.86
C ASP A 144 7.89 3.21 -1.46
N ARG A 145 7.28 4.40 -1.60
CA ARG A 145 5.83 4.57 -1.39
C ARG A 145 5.03 3.65 -2.31
N ALA A 146 5.45 3.52 -3.57
CA ALA A 146 4.78 2.67 -4.57
C ALA A 146 4.85 1.20 -4.21
N MET A 147 6.00 0.74 -3.72
CA MET A 147 6.15 -0.61 -3.20
C MET A 147 5.28 -0.81 -1.95
N GLN A 148 5.30 0.11 -0.98
CA GLN A 148 4.44 0.04 0.20
C GLN A 148 2.95 -0.02 -0.16
N ALA A 149 2.48 0.82 -1.09
CA ALA A 149 1.10 0.82 -1.54
C ALA A 149 0.71 -0.49 -2.24
N LEU A 150 1.62 -1.04 -3.05
CA LEU A 150 1.44 -2.31 -3.75
C LEU A 150 1.34 -3.49 -2.78
N HIS A 151 2.25 -3.56 -1.80
CA HIS A 151 2.20 -4.58 -0.75
C HIS A 151 0.98 -4.41 0.16
N ALA A 152 0.58 -3.18 0.47
CA ALA A 152 -0.65 -2.92 1.20
C ALA A 152 -1.88 -3.47 0.46
N PHE A 153 -1.93 -3.42 -0.88
CA PHE A 153 -3.02 -4.06 -1.62
C PHE A 153 -3.06 -5.58 -1.46
N ALA A 154 -1.92 -6.23 -1.27
CA ALA A 154 -1.84 -7.67 -1.02
C ALA A 154 -2.16 -8.06 0.43
N LEU A 155 -1.82 -7.20 1.40
CA LEU A 155 -2.01 -7.46 2.83
C LEU A 155 -3.41 -7.06 3.34
N ASN A 156 -3.97 -5.95 2.85
CA ASN A 156 -5.29 -5.46 3.24
C ASN A 156 -6.41 -6.53 3.21
N PRO A 157 -6.57 -7.35 2.16
CA PRO A 157 -7.63 -8.37 2.14
C PRO A 157 -7.44 -9.47 3.20
N VAL A 158 -6.19 -9.75 3.60
CA VAL A 158 -5.88 -10.69 4.68
C VAL A 158 -6.16 -10.05 6.03
N ALA A 159 -5.63 -8.84 6.25
CA ALA A 159 -5.82 -8.09 7.48
C ALA A 159 -7.31 -7.83 7.76
N GLU A 160 -8.11 -7.49 6.76
CA GLU A 160 -9.55 -7.28 6.95
C GLU A 160 -10.30 -8.57 7.30
N ALA A 161 -9.86 -9.71 6.77
CA ALA A 161 -10.48 -11.01 7.05
C ALA A 161 -10.11 -11.56 8.43
N THR A 162 -8.93 -11.22 8.96
CA THR A 162 -8.42 -11.73 10.25
C THR A 162 -8.55 -10.73 11.39
N ALA A 163 -8.82 -9.46 11.12
CA ALA A 163 -8.92 -8.43 12.14
C ALA A 163 -10.21 -8.56 12.97
N ASP A 164 -10.12 -8.10 14.22
CA ASP A 164 -11.26 -8.02 15.14
C ASP A 164 -12.37 -7.12 14.57
N LYS A 165 -13.62 -7.52 14.77
CA LYS A 165 -14.81 -6.74 14.42
C LYS A 165 -14.87 -5.40 15.16
N VAL A 166 -14.26 -5.27 16.34
CA VAL A 166 -14.29 -4.06 17.17
C VAL A 166 -13.04 -3.18 16.97
N SER A 167 -12.17 -3.51 16.01
CA SER A 167 -11.04 -2.67 15.64
C SER A 167 -11.43 -1.64 14.57
N PHE A 168 -11.27 -0.34 14.86
CA PHE A 168 -11.70 0.74 13.98
C PHE A 168 -10.55 1.54 13.32
N GLY A 169 -9.33 1.46 13.87
CA GLY A 169 -8.21 2.27 13.41
C GLY A 169 -7.71 1.90 12.02
N PHE A 170 -7.48 2.91 11.16
CA PHE A 170 -6.81 2.79 9.85
C PHE A 170 -7.37 1.75 8.86
N ARG A 171 -8.65 1.37 9.01
CA ARG A 171 -9.33 0.41 8.15
C ARG A 171 -10.21 1.09 7.10
N LYS A 172 -10.44 0.41 5.98
CA LYS A 172 -11.34 0.90 4.95
C LYS A 172 -12.77 0.93 5.49
N ASN A 173 -13.52 1.98 5.17
CA ASN A 173 -14.92 2.14 5.55
C ASN A 173 -15.19 2.12 7.06
N ARG A 174 -14.19 2.46 7.89
CA ARG A 174 -14.33 2.65 9.33
C ARG A 174 -13.77 4.01 9.72
N ARG A 175 -14.40 4.68 10.68
CA ARG A 175 -14.00 6.00 11.21
C ARG A 175 -14.10 6.03 12.73
N THR A 176 -13.54 7.09 13.32
CA THR A 176 -13.53 7.31 14.79
C THR A 176 -14.94 7.37 15.38
N HIS A 177 -15.90 7.96 14.65
CA HIS A 177 -17.30 8.00 15.09
C HIS A 177 -17.93 6.61 15.24
N ASP A 178 -17.50 5.61 14.47
CA ASP A 178 -18.03 4.26 14.60
C ASP A 178 -17.57 3.63 15.92
N ALA A 179 -16.34 3.95 16.37
CA ALA A 179 -15.84 3.54 17.68
C ALA A 179 -16.61 4.21 18.83
N CYS A 180 -16.93 5.50 18.70
CA CYS A 180 -17.78 6.20 19.67
C CYS A 180 -19.18 5.59 19.74
N SER A 181 -19.77 5.26 18.58
CA SER A 181 -21.07 4.59 18.51
C SER A 181 -21.04 3.23 19.20
N GLN A 182 -20.00 2.43 18.94
CA GLN A 182 -19.82 1.14 19.60
C GLN A 182 -19.68 1.29 21.13
N ALA A 183 -18.88 2.25 21.60
CA ALA A 183 -18.74 2.52 23.02
C ALA A 183 -20.08 2.94 23.65
N PHE A 184 -20.83 3.81 22.97
CA PHE A 184 -22.16 4.23 23.41
C PHE A 184 -23.12 3.05 23.53
N THR A 185 -23.21 2.18 22.51
CA THR A 185 -24.05 0.98 22.57
C THR A 185 -23.64 0.03 23.72
N CYS A 186 -22.35 -0.12 24.00
CA CYS A 186 -21.87 -0.96 25.11
C CYS A 186 -22.20 -0.37 26.50
N LEU A 187 -22.17 0.95 26.65
CA LEU A 187 -22.26 1.61 27.97
C LEU A 187 -23.65 2.17 28.30
N SER A 188 -24.53 2.35 27.33
CA SER A 188 -25.85 2.98 27.49
C SER A 188 -26.95 2.08 28.07
N THR A 189 -26.70 0.79 28.28
CA THR A 189 -27.72 -0.15 28.78
C THR A 189 -27.73 -0.21 30.30
N ARG A 190 -28.87 -0.58 30.90
CA ARG A 190 -29.04 -0.67 32.37
C ARG A 190 -28.09 -1.70 33.02
N TYR A 191 -27.63 -2.69 32.27
CA TYR A 191 -26.71 -3.74 32.71
C TYR A 191 -25.28 -3.54 32.19
N SER A 192 -24.90 -2.31 31.86
CA SER A 192 -23.56 -2.01 31.33
C SER A 192 -22.46 -2.12 32.40
N ALA A 193 -21.22 -2.24 31.92
CA ALA A 193 -20.06 -2.23 32.78
C ALA A 193 -19.95 -0.86 33.50
N HIS A 194 -19.79 -0.90 34.83
CA HIS A 194 -19.67 0.31 35.66
C HIS A 194 -18.26 0.90 35.66
N TRP A 195 -17.27 0.11 35.22
CA TRP A 195 -15.86 0.48 35.21
C TRP A 195 -15.27 0.31 33.82
N VAL A 196 -14.42 1.25 33.42
CA VAL A 196 -13.71 1.23 32.14
C VAL A 196 -12.21 1.20 32.43
N LEU A 197 -11.51 0.23 31.85
CA LEU A 197 -10.06 0.16 31.90
C LEU A 197 -9.48 0.95 30.71
N GLU A 198 -8.76 2.02 31.01
CA GLU A 198 -7.98 2.75 30.01
C GLU A 198 -6.56 2.18 29.95
N GLY A 199 -6.18 1.66 28.78
CA GLY A 199 -4.84 1.15 28.52
C GLY A 199 -4.24 1.84 27.30
N ASP A 200 -3.01 2.33 27.44
CA ASP A 200 -2.22 2.90 26.33
C ASP A 200 -0.94 2.09 26.10
N ILE A 201 -0.59 1.90 24.83
CA ILE A 201 0.59 1.14 24.40
C ILE A 201 1.73 2.11 24.10
N LYS A 202 2.72 2.17 25.00
CA LYS A 202 3.90 3.02 24.82
C LYS A 202 4.80 2.51 23.69
N GLY A 203 5.06 3.36 22.70
CA GLY A 203 6.10 3.12 21.70
C GLY A 203 5.85 1.92 20.79
N CYS A 204 4.59 1.67 20.40
CA CYS A 204 4.18 0.51 19.58
C CYS A 204 5.15 0.23 18.42
N PHE A 205 5.48 1.23 17.61
CA PHE A 205 6.32 0.97 16.44
C PHE A 205 7.82 0.82 16.70
N ASP A 206 8.31 1.34 17.83
CA ASP A 206 9.74 1.32 18.14
C ASP A 206 10.09 0.02 18.90
N ASN A 207 9.11 -0.61 19.54
CA ASN A 207 9.28 -1.79 20.39
C ASN A 207 8.72 -3.10 19.81
N ILE A 208 8.19 -3.12 18.58
CA ILE A 208 7.72 -4.38 17.97
C ILE A 208 8.91 -5.27 17.61
N ASN A 209 8.89 -6.51 18.08
CA ASN A 209 9.88 -7.54 17.74
C ASN A 209 9.85 -7.83 16.22
N HIS A 210 10.99 -7.61 15.56
CA HIS A 210 11.16 -7.82 14.13
C HIS A 210 11.12 -9.29 13.71
N GLU A 211 11.65 -10.21 14.53
CA GLU A 211 11.60 -11.65 14.24
C GLU A 211 10.15 -12.13 14.22
N TRP A 212 9.36 -11.70 15.21
CA TRP A 212 7.94 -12.02 15.26
C TRP A 212 7.19 -11.54 14.00
N LEU A 213 7.50 -10.34 13.49
CA LEU A 213 6.91 -9.84 12.23
C LEU A 213 7.32 -10.69 11.02
N LEU A 214 8.58 -11.14 10.95
CA LEU A 214 9.07 -11.95 9.84
C LEU A 214 8.41 -13.32 9.77
N ASP A 215 8.02 -13.88 10.91
CA ASP A 215 7.44 -15.21 11.00
C ASP A 215 5.91 -15.20 10.91
N ASN A 216 5.25 -14.15 11.41
CA ASN A 216 3.78 -14.11 11.52
C ASN A 216 3.07 -13.29 10.44
N ILE A 217 3.78 -12.49 9.64
CA ILE A 217 3.15 -11.76 8.54
C ILE A 217 2.96 -12.70 7.33
N PRO A 218 1.73 -12.82 6.78
CA PRO A 218 1.45 -13.69 5.63
C PRO A 218 1.91 -13.02 4.32
N MET A 219 3.22 -12.87 4.16
CA MET A 219 3.90 -12.35 2.96
C MET A 219 5.31 -12.96 2.87
N PRO A 220 5.95 -12.96 1.67
CA PRO A 220 7.34 -13.41 1.54
C PRO A 220 8.31 -12.59 2.41
N ARG A 221 9.18 -13.28 3.19
CA ARG A 221 10.18 -12.66 4.08
C ARG A 221 10.99 -11.54 3.43
N GLN A 222 11.46 -11.73 2.20
CA GLN A 222 12.24 -10.71 1.48
C GLN A 222 11.48 -9.38 1.30
N GLU A 223 10.16 -9.45 1.09
CA GLU A 223 9.32 -8.26 0.94
C GLU A 223 9.08 -7.59 2.29
N VAL A 224 8.93 -8.37 3.37
CA VAL A 224 8.84 -7.85 4.76
C VAL A 224 10.15 -7.15 5.14
N ILE A 225 11.28 -7.81 4.96
CA ILE A 225 12.62 -7.30 5.28
C ILE A 225 12.86 -5.99 4.55
N SER A 226 12.52 -5.90 3.25
CA SER A 226 12.71 -4.68 2.47
C SER A 226 11.89 -3.49 2.99
N GLN A 227 10.75 -3.75 3.63
CA GLN A 227 9.90 -2.72 4.24
C GLN A 227 10.35 -2.36 5.65
N ILE A 228 10.74 -3.35 6.46
CA ILE A 228 11.29 -3.13 7.81
C ILE A 228 12.64 -2.39 7.73
N ALA A 229 13.48 -2.72 6.74
CA ALA A 229 14.76 -2.05 6.50
C ALA A 229 14.63 -0.54 6.28
N GLN A 230 13.48 -0.04 5.79
CA GLN A 230 13.25 1.41 5.70
C GLN A 230 13.22 2.09 7.05
N ARG A 231 12.76 1.38 8.09
CA ARG A 231 12.64 1.89 9.45
C ARG A 231 13.94 1.70 10.24
N LEU A 232 14.67 0.63 9.94
CA LEU A 232 15.93 0.24 10.59
C LEU A 232 17.19 0.88 10.01
N LEU A 233 17.15 1.52 8.84
CA LEU A 233 18.30 2.26 8.33
C LEU A 233 18.34 3.66 8.97
N PRO A 234 19.20 3.92 9.98
CA PRO A 234 19.40 5.27 10.47
C PRO A 234 19.93 6.13 9.33
N PRO A 235 19.39 7.35 9.13
CA PRO A 235 20.15 8.38 8.44
C PRO A 235 21.21 8.86 9.44
N PHE A 236 22.49 8.66 9.10
CA PHE A 236 23.69 9.07 9.85
C PHE A 236 24.15 8.10 10.94
N GLY A 237 25.44 7.76 10.85
CA GLY A 237 26.08 6.71 11.61
C GLY A 237 26.13 6.99 13.11
N VAL A 238 25.98 5.90 13.87
CA VAL A 238 26.54 5.76 15.21
C VAL A 238 27.07 4.33 15.29
N ILE A 239 28.40 4.25 15.21
CA ILE A 239 29.32 3.38 15.95
C ILE A 239 28.64 2.15 16.60
N LEU A 240 28.97 0.98 16.08
CA LEU A 240 29.10 -0.25 16.88
C LEU A 240 30.60 -0.57 16.91
N MET A 241 31.27 -0.03 17.93
CA MET A 241 32.21 -0.82 18.73
C MET A 241 31.37 -1.54 19.79
#